data_AF-A0A7Y0TKT1-F1
#
_entry.id   AF-A0A7Y0TKT1-F1
#
_cell.length_a   1.000
_cell.length_b   1.000
_cell.length_c   1.000
_cell.angle_alpha   90.00
_cell.angle_beta   90.00
_cell.angle_gamma   90.00
#
_symmetry.space_group_name_H-M   'P 1'
#
loop_
_entity.id
_entity.type
_entity.pdbx_description
1 polymer ?
#
loop_
_entity_poly.entity_id
_entity_poly.type
_entity_poly.pdbx_seq_one_letter_code
_entity_poly.pdbx_strand_id
1 'polypeptide(L)'
;MELDKYHIKKLLGYIEDGMMRGSACIMAGFTKSAFNKWYKEGEEHARQDLDTLQRQLYENIPVAEARCEMKHLHKITRAAEKNWRASAWYLERTRPALYAKRDPPPPERERAKIMLIG
;
A
#
# COMPACT_ATOMS: atom_id res chain seq x y z
N MET A 1 9.82 22.90 -8.32
CA MET A 1 9.78 22.35 -6.95
C MET A 1 10.81 21.27 -6.87
N GLU A 2 11.66 21.32 -5.86
CA GLU A 2 12.72 20.33 -5.63
C GLU A 2 12.26 19.29 -4.61
N LEU A 3 12.91 18.13 -4.63
CA LEU A 3 12.66 17.08 -3.65
C LEU A 3 13.44 17.41 -2.37
N ASP A 4 12.76 17.44 -1.24
CA ASP A 4 13.39 17.65 0.06
C ASP A 4 12.84 16.72 1.14
N LYS A 5 13.59 16.61 2.24
CA LYS A 5 13.28 15.71 3.37
C LYS A 5 11.96 16.05 4.06
N TYR A 6 11.56 17.32 4.07
CA TYR A 6 10.33 17.75 4.75
C TYR A 6 9.09 17.26 4.01
N HIS A 7 9.04 17.45 2.69
CA HIS A 7 7.91 16.98 1.89
C HIS A 7 7.89 15.44 1.76
N ILE A 8 9.05 14.78 1.72
CA ILE A 8 9.12 13.30 1.84
C ILE A 8 8.49 12.84 3.15
N LYS A 9 8.88 13.43 4.29
CA LYS A 9 8.32 13.06 5.59
C LYS A 9 6.81 13.26 5.65
N LYS A 10 6.28 14.36 5.10
CA LYS A 10 4.83 14.59 4.99
C LYS A 10 4.13 13.53 4.16
N LEU A 11 4.65 13.25 2.96
CA LEU A 11 4.10 12.23 2.07
C LEU A 11 4.00 10.86 2.76
N LEU A 12 5.09 10.43 3.40
CA LEU A 12 5.13 9.15 4.12
C LEU A 12 4.11 9.13 5.26
N GLY A 13 4.00 10.22 6.05
CA GLY A 13 3.00 10.33 7.11
C GLY A 13 1.57 10.18 6.61
N TYR A 14 1.21 10.84 5.50
CA TYR A 14 -0.12 10.69 4.91
C TYR A 14 -0.41 9.27 4.42
N ILE A 15 0.58 8.58 3.84
CA ILE A 15 0.45 7.18 3.43
C ILE A 15 0.28 6.27 4.66
N GLU A 16 1.08 6.49 5.70
CA GLU A 16 0.96 5.76 6.97
C GLU A 16 -0.42 5.95 7.62
N ASP A 17 -1.10 7.07 7.37
CA ASP A 17 -2.46 7.35 7.86
C ASP A 17 -3.58 6.81 6.96
N GLY A 18 -3.21 6.15 5.87
CA GLY A 18 -4.11 5.42 4.98
C GLY A 18 -4.48 6.15 3.69
N MET A 19 -3.83 7.27 3.37
CA MET A 19 -4.05 7.94 2.10
C MET A 19 -3.44 7.16 0.93
N MET A 20 -4.13 7.15 -0.21
CA MET A 20 -3.54 6.64 -1.46
C MET A 20 -2.41 7.57 -1.91
N ARG A 21 -1.34 6.99 -2.50
CA ARG A 21 -0.13 7.71 -2.94
C ARG A 21 -0.44 9.02 -3.70
N GLY A 22 -1.40 9.00 -4.62
CA GLY A 22 -1.78 10.17 -5.41
C GLY A 22 -2.32 11.34 -4.57
N SER A 23 -3.27 11.07 -3.66
CA SER A 23 -3.80 12.08 -2.74
C SER A 23 -2.75 12.54 -1.73
N ALA A 24 -1.93 11.61 -1.23
CA ALA A 24 -0.83 11.91 -0.32
C ALA A 24 0.21 12.82 -0.98
N CYS A 25 0.50 12.64 -2.28
CA CYS A 25 1.36 13.55 -3.05
C CYS A 25 0.81 14.96 -3.07
N ILE A 26 -0.48 15.13 -3.41
CA ILE A 26 -1.13 16.45 -3.47
C ILE A 26 -1.05 17.14 -2.09
N MET A 27 -1.36 16.40 -1.02
CA MET A 27 -1.29 16.94 0.36
C MET A 27 0.13 17.27 0.81
N ALA A 28 1.12 16.54 0.31
CA ALA A 28 2.54 16.83 0.52
C ALA A 28 3.07 17.91 -0.42
N GLY A 29 2.21 18.52 -1.25
CA GLY A 29 2.60 19.60 -2.17
C GLY A 29 3.20 19.12 -3.48
N PHE A 30 3.26 17.83 -3.75
CA PHE A 30 3.82 17.28 -4.99
C PHE A 30 2.80 17.20 -6.13
N THR A 31 3.28 17.44 -7.35
CA THR A 31 2.54 17.02 -8.54
C THR A 31 2.78 15.53 -8.79
N LYS A 32 1.80 14.84 -9.40
CA LYS A 32 1.93 13.43 -9.79
C LYS A 32 3.14 13.18 -10.70
N SER A 33 3.41 14.11 -11.62
CA SER A 33 4.55 14.02 -12.55
C SER A 33 5.89 14.08 -11.81
N ALA A 34 6.04 15.02 -10.88
CA ALA A 34 7.26 15.15 -10.07
C ALA A 34 7.49 13.91 -9.21
N PHE A 35 6.45 13.43 -8.51
CA PHE A 35 6.53 12.19 -7.73
C PHE A 35 6.96 11.00 -8.60
N ASN A 36 6.29 10.76 -9.74
CA ASN A 36 6.61 9.64 -10.60
C ASN A 36 8.05 9.68 -11.13
N LYS A 37 8.53 10.88 -11.47
CA LYS A 37 9.92 11.09 -11.88
C LYS A 37 10.88 10.67 -10.77
N TRP A 38 10.74 11.24 -9.56
CA TRP A 38 11.64 10.93 -8.44
C TRP A 38 11.53 9.50 -7.95
N TYR A 39 10.34 8.90 -7.99
CA TYR A 39 10.14 7.51 -7.61
C TYR A 39 10.87 6.56 -8.57
N LYS A 40 10.82 6.83 -9.88
CA LYS A 40 11.56 6.07 -10.90
C LYS A 40 13.08 6.28 -10.78
N GLU A 41 13.53 7.50 -10.54
CA GLU A 41 14.94 7.80 -10.24
C GLU A 41 15.41 7.06 -8.98
N GLY A 42 14.56 7.01 -7.95
CA GLY A 42 14.88 6.33 -6.69
C GLY A 42 15.07 4.84 -6.83
N GLU A 43 14.29 4.18 -7.68
CA GLU A 43 14.46 2.77 -8.04
C GLU A 43 15.81 2.51 -8.72
N GLU A 44 16.23 3.40 -9.63
CA GLU A 44 17.54 3.31 -10.28
C GLU A 44 18.67 3.54 -9.26
N HIS A 45 18.54 4.57 -8.42
CA HIS A 45 19.52 4.89 -7.39
C HIS A 45 19.66 3.76 -6.36
N ALA A 46 18.59 3.05 -6.02
CA ALA A 46 18.64 1.85 -5.19
C ALA A 46 19.44 0.73 -5.87
N ARG A 47 19.25 0.51 -7.17
CA ARG A 47 20.02 -0.50 -7.94
C ARG A 47 21.51 -0.16 -8.05
N GLN A 48 21.85 1.12 -8.02
CA GLN A 48 23.23 1.62 -8.07
C GLN A 48 23.84 1.88 -6.68
N ASP A 49 23.11 1.54 -5.61
CA ASP A 49 23.49 1.79 -4.20
C ASP A 49 23.87 3.26 -3.89
N LEU A 50 23.19 4.22 -4.53
CA LEU A 50 23.41 5.65 -4.30
C LEU A 50 22.59 6.16 -3.11
N ASP A 51 23.22 6.83 -2.14
CA ASP A 51 22.49 7.51 -1.07
C ASP A 51 21.93 8.86 -1.55
N THR A 52 20.64 8.87 -1.91
CA THR A 52 19.94 10.04 -2.44
C THR A 52 18.54 10.15 -1.85
N LEU A 53 17.96 11.35 -1.89
CA LEU A 53 16.58 11.58 -1.47
C LEU A 53 15.58 10.77 -2.30
N GLN A 54 15.86 10.55 -3.59
CA GLN A 54 15.04 9.73 -4.46
C GLN A 54 15.03 8.26 -4.00
N ARG A 55 16.20 7.69 -3.67
CA ARG A 55 16.29 6.35 -3.09
C ARG A 55 15.53 6.27 -1.77
N GLN A 56 15.76 7.23 -0.88
CA GLN A 56 15.06 7.29 0.41
C GLN A 56 13.54 7.36 0.21
N LEU A 57 13.05 8.16 -0.75
CA LEU A 57 11.64 8.20 -1.11
C LEU A 57 11.16 6.83 -1.59
N TYR A 58 11.85 6.21 -2.56
CA TYR A 58 11.47 4.92 -3.14
C TYR A 58 11.38 3.81 -2.08
N GLU A 59 12.42 3.66 -1.24
CA GLU A 59 12.50 2.60 -0.24
C GLU A 59 11.52 2.80 0.92
N ASN A 60 11.19 4.03 1.29
CA ASN A 60 10.30 4.29 2.43
C ASN A 60 8.81 4.22 2.09
N ILE A 61 8.42 4.32 0.81
CA ILE A 61 7.02 4.16 0.40
C ILE A 61 6.43 2.79 0.81
N PRO A 62 7.04 1.64 0.48
CA PRO A 62 6.52 0.34 0.92
C PRO A 62 6.53 0.20 2.46
N VAL A 63 7.49 0.82 3.15
CA VAL A 63 7.53 0.85 4.62
C VAL A 63 6.32 1.60 5.19
N ALA A 64 5.98 2.76 4.63
CA ALA A 64 4.81 3.54 5.03
C ALA A 64 3.50 2.77 4.78
N GLU A 65 3.40 2.07 3.65
CA GLU A 65 2.23 1.23 3.32
C GLU A 65 2.08 0.05 4.29
N ALA A 66 3.18 -0.61 4.65
CA ALA A 66 3.18 -1.69 5.66
C ALA A 66 2.77 -1.17 7.05
N ARG A 67 3.21 0.04 7.43
CA ARG A 67 2.82 0.68 8.69
C ARG A 67 1.34 1.05 8.72
N CYS A 68 0.78 1.53 7.60
CA CYS A 68 -0.66 1.73 7.47
C CYS A 68 -1.43 0.42 7.69
N GLU A 69 -0.99 -0.66 7.04
CA GLU A 69 -1.58 -1.98 7.20
C GLU A 69 -1.52 -2.47 8.65
N MET A 70 -0.35 -2.37 9.30
CA MET A 70 -0.18 -2.67 10.72
C MET A 70 -1.13 -1.86 11.61
N LYS A 71 -1.33 -0.56 11.36
CA LYS A 71 -2.29 0.27 12.12
C LYS A 71 -3.72 -0.27 12.00
N HIS A 72 -4.14 -0.68 10.81
CA HIS A 72 -5.48 -1.26 10.61
C HIS A 72 -5.62 -2.66 11.24
N LEU A 73 -4.60 -3.51 11.11
CA LEU A 73 -4.57 -4.82 11.77
C LEU A 73 -4.61 -4.66 13.30
N HIS A 74 -3.88 -3.70 13.87
CA HIS A 74 -3.97 -3.39 15.31
C HIS A 74 -5.37 -2.91 15.72
N LYS A 75 -6.03 -2.07 14.92
CA LYS A 75 -7.42 -1.66 15.18
C LYS A 75 -8.35 -2.87 15.17
N ILE A 76 -8.20 -3.77 14.21
CA ILE A 76 -9.04 -4.98 14.10
C ILE A 76 -8.82 -5.89 15.31
N THR A 77 -7.57 -6.22 15.62
CA THR A 77 -7.22 -7.12 16.74
C THR A 77 -7.63 -6.55 18.10
N ARG A 78 -7.49 -5.23 18.33
CA ARG A 78 -7.88 -4.58 19.60
C ARG A 78 -9.39 -4.32 19.71
N ALA A 79 -10.08 -4.06 18.60
CA ALA A 79 -11.50 -3.70 18.59
C ALA A 79 -12.41 -4.84 18.16
N ALA A 80 -11.93 -6.10 18.21
CA ALA A 80 -12.62 -7.30 17.73
C ALA A 80 -14.07 -7.42 18.23
N GLU A 81 -14.35 -6.94 19.45
CA GLU A 81 -15.68 -6.97 20.05
C GLU A 81 -16.54 -5.71 19.80
N LYS A 82 -15.93 -4.57 19.43
CA LYS A 82 -16.63 -3.26 19.41
C LYS A 82 -16.94 -2.76 18.00
N ASN A 83 -15.92 -2.39 17.23
CA ASN A 83 -16.10 -1.87 15.87
C ASN A 83 -14.79 -1.89 15.07
N TRP A 84 -14.52 -3.01 14.38
CA TRP A 84 -13.35 -3.23 13.53
C TRP A 84 -13.65 -3.12 12.03
N ARG A 85 -14.94 -3.12 11.66
CA ARG A 85 -15.41 -3.27 10.27
C ARG A 85 -14.84 -2.22 9.33
N ALA A 86 -14.74 -0.96 9.77
CA ALA A 86 -14.17 0.11 8.96
C ALA A 86 -12.70 -0.13 8.57
N SER A 87 -11.91 -0.71 9.48
CA SER A 87 -10.51 -1.07 9.17
C SER A 87 -10.42 -2.30 8.26
N ALA A 88 -11.31 -3.29 8.44
CA ALA A 88 -11.37 -4.44 7.54
C ALA A 88 -11.78 -4.02 6.11
N TRP A 89 -12.82 -3.20 5.96
CA TRP A 89 -13.25 -2.68 4.67
C TRP A 89 -12.18 -1.86 3.97
N TYR A 90 -11.40 -1.07 4.73
CA TYR A 90 -10.25 -0.37 4.18
C TYR A 90 -9.24 -1.34 3.57
N LEU A 91 -8.88 -2.40 4.30
CA LEU A 91 -7.92 -3.41 3.82
C LEU A 91 -8.48 -4.21 2.62
N GLU A 92 -9.75 -4.61 2.65
CA GLU A 92 -10.42 -5.30 1.53
C GLU A 92 -10.36 -4.49 0.23
N ARG A 93 -10.62 -3.18 0.30
CA ARG A 93 -10.67 -2.31 -0.87
C ARG A 93 -9.29 -1.90 -1.38
N THR A 94 -8.32 -1.75 -0.49
CA THR A 94 -6.97 -1.28 -0.86
C THR A 94 -6.01 -2.42 -1.17
N ARG A 95 -6.23 -3.61 -0.62
CA ARG A 95 -5.38 -4.80 -0.76
C ARG A 95 -6.24 -6.06 -1.02
N PRO A 96 -7.06 -6.07 -2.09
CA PRO A 96 -8.01 -7.15 -2.35
C PRO A 96 -7.32 -8.51 -2.54
N ALA A 97 -6.12 -8.57 -3.10
CA ALA A 97 -5.38 -9.83 -3.26
C ALA A 97 -5.12 -10.56 -1.93
N LEU A 98 -4.98 -9.81 -0.84
CA LEU A 98 -4.71 -10.33 0.50
C LEU A 98 -6.00 -10.47 1.33
N TYR A 99 -6.90 -9.50 1.24
CA TYR A 99 -8.01 -9.36 2.18
C TYR A 99 -9.41 -9.52 1.57
N ALA A 100 -9.55 -9.56 0.25
CA ALA A 100 -10.88 -9.74 -0.35
C ALA A 100 -11.50 -11.08 0.07
N LYS A 101 -12.82 -11.07 0.25
CA LYS A 101 -13.59 -12.28 0.49
C LYS A 101 -13.37 -13.24 -0.68
N ARG A 102 -12.86 -14.43 -0.38
CA ARG A 102 -12.72 -15.50 -1.37
C ARG A 102 -14.04 -16.26 -1.47
N ASP A 103 -14.45 -16.55 -2.69
CA ASP A 103 -15.54 -17.49 -2.89
C ASP A 103 -15.12 -18.86 -2.34
N PRO A 104 -16.03 -19.58 -1.66
CA PRO A 104 -15.76 -20.95 -1.31
C PRO A 104 -15.48 -21.71 -2.61
N PRO A 105 -14.51 -22.63 -2.61
CA PRO A 105 -14.29 -23.42 -3.80
C PRO A 105 -15.56 -24.21 -4.14
N PRO A 106 -15.78 -24.52 -5.43
CA PRO A 106 -16.96 -25.29 -5.83
C PRO A 106 -17.00 -26.63 -5.08
N PRO A 107 -18.22 -27.16 -4.80
CA PRO A 107 -18.40 -28.44 -4.14
C PRO A 107 -17.59 -29.55 -4.83
N GLU A 108 -17.12 -30.53 -4.06
CA GLU A 108 -16.25 -31.61 -4.55
C GLU A 108 -16.81 -32.37 -5.76
N ARG A 109 -18.15 -32.51 -5.82
CA ARG A 109 -18.87 -33.14 -6.94
C ARG A 109 -18.68 -32.41 -8.28
N GLU A 110 -18.42 -31.11 -8.25
CA GLU A 110 -18.15 -30.28 -9.45
C GLU A 110 -16.68 -30.34 -9.87
N ARG A 111 -15.75 -30.55 -8.90
CA ARG A 111 -14.30 -30.58 -9.16
C ARG A 111 -13.88 -31.76 -10.03
N ALA A 112 -14.54 -32.91 -9.87
CA ALA A 112 -14.27 -34.11 -10.67
C ALA A 112 -14.64 -33.93 -12.15
N LYS A 113 -15.66 -33.12 -12.47
CA LYS A 113 -16.02 -32.82 -13.86
C LYS A 113 -14.98 -31.94 -14.54
N ILE A 114 -14.38 -30.98 -13.83
CA ILE A 114 -13.41 -30.03 -14.40
C ILE A 114 -12.07 -30.71 -14.76
N MET A 115 -11.67 -31.77 -14.03
CA MET A 115 -10.43 -32.52 -14.32
C MET A 115 -10.57 -33.58 -15.44
N LEU A 116 -11.78 -33.85 -15.93
CA LEU A 116 -12.04 -34.83 -16.99
C LEU A 116 -12.16 -34.21 -18.39
N ILE A 117 -12.05 -32.87 -18.49
CA ILE A 117 -12.21 -32.10 -19.75
C ILE A 117 -10.98 -31.23 -20.09
N GLY A 118 -9.89 -31.38 -19.34
CA GLY A 118 -8.59 -30.76 -19.60
C GLY A 118 -7.51 -31.82 -19.72
#